data_AF-A0A1Q6UIS4-F1
#
_entry.id   AF-A0A1Q6UIS4-F1
#
_cell.length_a   1.000
_cell.length_b   1.000
_cell.length_c   1.000
_cell.angle_alpha   90.00
_cell.angle_beta   90.00
_cell.angle_gamma   90.00
#
_symmetry.space_group_name_H-M   'P 1'
#
loop_
_entity.id
_entity.type
_entity.pdbx_description
1 polymer ?
#
loop_
_entity_poly.entity_id
_entity_poly.type
_entity_poly.pdbx_seq_one_letter_code
_entity_poly.pdbx_strand_id
1 'polypeptide(L)'
;MKFLRTAALTALICASLLAGACSSEDSSPKEPEKGTIGLDYEGEPKISYVLNRYISDPETRSIYEVFTGEETHYGKLVLRSQPDKRAGMYFFVMFGYEPDDIALACTFELSVDSTGDAKTRTYKFTVPETHSVTREIALGVTGSDWPWPKARVNAWKLVLKSPSGKVLAQKQSWLWEYSGDANSGGKK
;
A
#
# COMPACT_ATOMS: atom_id res chain seq x y z
N MET A 1 13.36 53.79 31.73
CA MET A 1 13.86 55.06 31.13
C MET A 1 14.03 54.80 29.65
N LYS A 2 13.04 55.14 28.81
CA LYS A 2 12.92 56.38 28.01
C LYS A 2 14.14 56.62 27.12
N PHE A 3 13.92 56.59 25.79
CA PHE A 3 14.21 57.63 24.77
C PHE A 3 13.84 57.00 23.40
N LEU A 4 12.62 57.19 22.89
CA LEU A 4 12.21 58.26 21.96
C LEU A 4 13.31 58.71 20.98
N ARG A 5 13.09 58.51 19.67
CA ARG A 5 12.98 59.61 18.69
C ARG A 5 12.40 59.16 17.35
N THR A 6 11.39 59.92 16.97
CA THR A 6 10.59 60.03 15.74
C THR A 6 11.39 60.41 14.50
N ALA A 7 10.92 60.00 13.31
CA ALA A 7 10.62 60.93 12.21
C ALA A 7 9.86 60.22 11.07
N ALA A 8 8.75 60.83 10.68
CA ALA A 8 7.87 60.44 9.59
C ALA A 8 8.46 60.79 8.22
N LEU A 9 8.06 60.04 7.18
CA LEU A 9 7.83 60.64 5.86
C LEU A 9 6.65 59.96 5.19
N THR A 10 5.58 60.73 5.06
CA THR A 10 4.36 60.50 4.29
C THR A 10 4.64 60.46 2.79
N ALA A 11 4.01 59.51 2.08
CA ALA A 11 3.66 59.68 0.67
C ALA A 11 2.25 59.11 0.42
N LEU A 12 1.32 60.07 0.23
CA LEU A 12 0.11 60.04 -0.61
C LEU A 12 0.34 59.27 -1.94
N ILE A 13 -0.59 58.68 -2.69
CA ILE A 13 -2.05 58.62 -2.83
C ILE A 13 -2.29 57.41 -3.76
N CYS A 14 -3.36 56.65 -3.59
CA CYS A 14 -4.32 56.33 -4.68
C CYS A 14 -5.47 55.50 -4.11
N ALA A 15 -6.58 56.19 -3.88
CA ALA A 15 -7.88 55.55 -3.73
C ALA A 15 -8.36 55.12 -5.12
N SER A 16 -8.77 53.86 -5.25
CA SER A 16 -9.83 53.48 -6.18
C SER A 16 -10.78 52.53 -5.46
N LEU A 17 -11.95 53.10 -5.16
CA LEU A 17 -13.17 52.38 -4.85
C LEU A 17 -13.56 51.53 -6.06
N LEU A 18 -13.67 50.22 -5.87
CA LEU A 18 -14.64 49.39 -6.57
C LEU A 18 -15.18 48.38 -5.55
N ALA A 19 -16.36 48.70 -5.02
CA ALA A 19 -17.24 47.71 -4.42
C ALA A 19 -17.69 46.76 -5.54
N GLY A 20 -17.08 45.57 -5.57
CA GLY A 20 -17.52 44.43 -6.36
C GLY A 20 -17.60 43.25 -5.42
N ALA A 21 -18.80 43.00 -4.89
CA ALA A 21 -19.13 41.72 -4.29
C ALA A 21 -19.16 40.66 -5.41
N CYS A 22 -18.00 40.14 -5.78
CA CYS A 22 -17.88 38.90 -6.52
C CYS A 22 -17.46 37.84 -5.52
N SER A 23 -18.43 37.04 -5.12
CA SER A 23 -18.23 35.72 -4.51
C SER A 23 -17.22 34.98 -5.39
N SER A 24 -15.95 34.94 -4.97
CA SER A 24 -14.99 34.02 -5.56
C SER A 24 -15.43 32.64 -5.10
N GLU A 25 -16.22 31.96 -5.94
CA GLU A 25 -16.30 30.51 -5.88
C GLU A 25 -14.86 30.02 -5.99
N ASP A 26 -14.32 29.55 -4.87
CA ASP A 26 -13.01 28.97 -4.78
C ASP A 26 -13.04 27.66 -5.57
N SER A 27 -12.80 27.77 -6.88
CA SER A 27 -12.68 26.65 -7.81
C SER A 27 -11.26 26.10 -7.81
N SER A 28 -10.56 26.19 -6.67
CA SER A 28 -9.34 25.44 -6.46
C SER A 28 -9.69 23.95 -6.57
N PRO A 29 -8.94 23.14 -7.34
CA PRO A 29 -9.14 21.70 -7.32
C PRO A 29 -9.02 21.24 -5.87
N LYS A 30 -10.11 20.71 -5.29
CA LYS A 30 -10.00 20.05 -3.99
C LYS A 30 -8.95 18.96 -4.15
N GLU A 31 -7.86 19.05 -3.40
CA GLU A 31 -6.96 17.91 -3.28
C GLU A 31 -7.84 16.69 -2.91
N PRO A 32 -7.66 15.53 -3.56
CA PRO A 32 -8.47 14.37 -3.25
C PRO A 32 -8.38 14.13 -1.75
N GLU A 33 -9.52 14.08 -1.07
CA GLU A 33 -9.55 13.80 0.36
C GLU A 33 -8.88 12.45 0.58
N LYS A 34 -7.69 12.50 1.15
CA LYS A 34 -6.91 11.35 1.57
C LYS A 34 -7.76 10.51 2.51
N GLY A 35 -7.84 9.20 2.26
CA GLY A 35 -8.70 8.30 3.03
C GLY A 35 -8.02 6.99 3.41
N THR A 36 -8.63 6.32 4.38
CA THR A 36 -8.21 5.02 4.90
C THR A 36 -8.98 3.90 4.21
N ILE A 37 -8.26 3.01 3.52
CA ILE A 37 -8.84 1.86 2.84
C ILE A 37 -9.56 0.98 3.87
N GLY A 38 -10.84 0.70 3.60
CA GLY A 38 -11.67 -0.18 4.43
C GLY A 38 -12.36 0.52 5.61
N LEU A 39 -12.24 1.85 5.74
CA LEU A 39 -12.99 2.66 6.70
C LEU A 39 -13.77 3.80 6.01
N ASP A 40 -13.08 4.83 5.56
CA ASP A 40 -13.65 6.10 5.07
C ASP A 40 -13.22 6.47 3.64
N TYR A 41 -12.32 5.70 3.02
CA TYR A 41 -11.96 5.90 1.61
C TYR A 41 -13.16 5.62 0.69
N GLU A 42 -13.69 6.68 0.08
CA GLU A 42 -14.90 6.61 -0.78
C GLU A 42 -14.63 5.97 -2.15
N GLY A 43 -13.38 5.98 -2.62
CA GLY A 43 -12.99 5.42 -3.92
C GLY A 43 -12.81 3.90 -3.91
N GLU A 44 -12.56 3.33 -5.09
CA GLU A 44 -12.07 1.95 -5.22
C GLU A 44 -10.54 1.95 -5.14
N PRO A 45 -9.93 1.35 -4.08
CA PRO A 45 -8.49 1.40 -3.93
C PRO A 45 -7.80 0.64 -5.05
N LYS A 46 -7.01 1.36 -5.86
CA LYS A 46 -6.29 0.76 -6.98
C LYS A 46 -4.96 0.19 -6.51
N ILE A 47 -4.72 -1.09 -6.81
CA ILE A 47 -3.40 -1.70 -6.66
C ILE A 47 -2.60 -1.37 -7.93
N SER A 48 -1.61 -0.48 -7.81
CA SER A 48 -0.76 -0.01 -8.92
C SER A 48 0.08 -1.14 -9.49
N TYR A 49 0.86 -1.83 -8.65
CA TYR A 49 1.65 -2.99 -9.05
C TYR A 49 1.76 -4.01 -7.92
N VAL A 50 2.14 -5.24 -8.31
CA VAL A 50 2.61 -6.27 -7.41
C VAL A 50 3.87 -6.89 -8.02
N LEU A 51 5.00 -6.73 -7.34
CA LEU A 51 6.27 -7.34 -7.73
C LEU A 51 6.58 -8.50 -6.79
N ASN A 52 7.10 -9.61 -7.30
CA ASN A 52 7.51 -10.73 -6.46
C ASN A 52 9.02 -10.97 -6.56
N ARG A 53 9.63 -11.27 -5.41
CA ARG A 53 11.05 -11.61 -5.32
C ARG A 53 11.32 -12.46 -4.08
N TYR A 54 12.19 -13.46 -4.23
CA TYR A 54 12.72 -14.18 -3.08
C TYR A 54 13.68 -13.30 -2.28
N ILE A 55 13.51 -13.26 -0.97
CA ILE A 55 14.36 -12.53 -0.03
C ILE A 55 14.94 -13.55 0.95
N SER A 56 16.27 -13.61 1.06
CA SER A 56 16.95 -14.39 2.09
C SER A 56 16.91 -13.70 3.45
N ASP A 57 17.09 -14.46 4.54
CA ASP A 57 17.10 -13.89 5.90
C ASP A 57 18.14 -12.75 6.05
N PRO A 58 19.40 -12.88 5.58
CA PRO A 58 20.37 -11.78 5.68
C PRO A 58 19.96 -10.52 4.92
N GLU A 59 19.28 -10.64 3.77
CA GLU A 59 18.80 -9.48 2.99
C GLU A 59 17.67 -8.71 3.69
N THR A 60 16.98 -9.32 4.66
CA THR A 60 15.95 -8.62 5.45
C THR A 60 16.54 -7.76 6.57
N ARG A 61 17.82 -7.97 6.92
CA ARG A 61 18.45 -7.32 8.06
C ARG A 61 19.04 -5.98 7.65
N SER A 62 18.90 -5.01 8.53
CA SER A 62 19.54 -3.70 8.37
C SER A 62 20.75 -3.55 9.26
N ILE A 63 21.62 -2.58 8.94
CA ILE A 63 22.70 -2.19 9.85
C ILE A 63 22.18 -1.71 11.21
N TYR A 64 21.00 -1.07 11.24
CA TYR A 64 20.34 -0.65 12.47
C TYR A 64 20.05 -1.85 13.37
N GLU A 65 19.41 -2.88 12.82
CA GLU A 65 19.10 -4.11 13.55
C GLU A 65 20.35 -4.83 14.06
N VAL A 66 21.46 -4.81 13.31
CA VAL A 66 22.72 -5.40 13.79
C VAL A 66 23.19 -4.74 15.08
N PHE A 67 22.96 -3.43 15.24
CA PHE A 67 23.37 -2.69 16.43
C PHE A 67 22.34 -2.67 17.55
N THR A 68 21.03 -2.74 17.24
CA THR A 68 19.96 -2.63 18.24
C THR A 68 19.31 -3.96 18.60
N GLY A 69 19.42 -4.96 17.73
CA GLY A 69 18.62 -6.19 17.79
C GLY A 69 17.16 -6.01 17.37
N GLU A 70 16.76 -4.80 16.98
CA GLU A 70 15.38 -4.46 16.64
C GLU A 70 15.17 -4.49 15.12
N GLU A 71 14.20 -5.29 14.68
CA GLU A 71 13.79 -5.33 13.28
C GLU A 71 13.17 -3.99 12.88
N THR A 72 13.58 -3.45 11.73
CA THR A 72 13.00 -2.23 11.17
C THR A 72 12.51 -2.47 9.75
N HIS A 73 11.37 -1.90 9.44
CA HIS A 73 10.72 -2.04 8.14
C HIS A 73 10.74 -0.74 7.32
N TYR A 74 11.41 0.31 7.82
CA TYR A 74 11.49 1.61 7.15
C TYR A 74 10.13 2.16 6.70
N GLY A 75 9.10 1.97 7.55
CA GLY A 75 7.72 2.40 7.30
C GLY A 75 6.96 1.59 6.25
N LYS A 76 7.47 0.43 5.82
CA LYS A 76 6.68 -0.56 5.07
C LYS A 76 5.88 -1.41 6.04
N LEU A 77 4.64 -1.75 5.67
CA LEU A 77 3.91 -2.82 6.35
C LEU A 77 4.46 -4.16 5.88
N VAL A 78 5.03 -4.96 6.78
CA VAL A 78 5.54 -6.29 6.47
C VAL A 78 4.69 -7.34 7.16
N LEU A 79 4.04 -8.20 6.38
CA LEU A 79 3.21 -9.30 6.86
C LEU A 79 3.78 -10.61 6.35
N ARG A 80 3.91 -11.61 7.22
CA ARG A 80 4.49 -12.92 6.90
C ARG A 80 3.51 -14.04 7.20
N SER A 81 3.51 -15.08 6.37
CA SER A 81 2.71 -16.29 6.61
C SER A 81 3.16 -17.01 7.88
N GLN A 82 4.46 -16.95 8.17
CA GLN A 82 5.08 -17.36 9.43
C GLN A 82 5.81 -16.15 10.03
N PRO A 83 5.21 -15.46 11.02
CA PRO A 83 5.74 -14.20 11.56
C PRO A 83 7.23 -14.23 11.95
N ASP A 84 7.67 -15.35 12.55
CA ASP A 84 9.04 -15.54 13.04
C ASP A 84 10.05 -15.99 11.97
N LYS A 85 9.61 -16.18 10.71
CA LYS A 85 10.46 -16.65 9.61
C LYS A 85 10.59 -15.58 8.56
N ARG A 86 11.80 -15.06 8.36
CA ARG A 86 12.00 -13.93 7.43
C ARG A 86 12.27 -14.35 5.99
N ALA A 87 13.02 -15.43 5.78
CA ALA A 87 13.34 -15.89 4.44
C ALA A 87 12.09 -16.42 3.72
N GLY A 88 11.90 -16.02 2.45
CA GLY A 88 10.72 -16.42 1.69
C GLY A 88 10.51 -15.66 0.38
N MET A 89 9.42 -15.98 -0.29
CA MET A 89 8.95 -15.25 -1.48
C MET A 89 8.05 -14.09 -1.05
N TYR A 90 8.48 -12.87 -1.34
CA TYR A 90 7.72 -11.67 -1.01
C TYR A 90 7.00 -11.12 -2.22
N PHE A 91 5.78 -10.65 -1.99
CA PHE A 91 4.96 -9.89 -2.93
C PHE A 91 4.85 -8.45 -2.41
N PHE A 92 5.51 -7.52 -3.10
CA PHE A 92 5.51 -6.10 -2.81
C PHE A 92 4.33 -5.45 -3.52
N VAL A 93 3.37 -4.99 -2.74
CA VAL A 93 2.09 -4.42 -3.18
C VAL A 93 2.17 -2.91 -3.02
N MET A 94 1.95 -2.18 -4.10
CA MET A 94 1.87 -0.71 -4.07
C MET A 94 0.48 -0.26 -4.51
N PHE A 95 -0.13 0.64 -3.73
CA PHE A 95 -1.40 1.27 -4.08
C PHE A 95 -1.20 2.47 -5.01
N GLY A 96 -2.30 3.05 -5.48
CA GLY A 96 -2.33 4.37 -6.10
C GLY A 96 -1.90 5.47 -5.13
N TYR A 97 -1.85 6.72 -5.61
CA TYR A 97 -1.48 7.86 -4.78
C TYR A 97 -2.63 8.37 -3.90
N GLU A 98 -3.85 7.88 -4.15
CA GLU A 98 -5.06 8.39 -3.52
C GLU A 98 -5.26 7.91 -2.07
N PRO A 99 -5.11 6.60 -1.73
CA PRO A 99 -5.23 6.17 -0.34
C PRO A 99 -3.95 6.46 0.46
N ASP A 100 -4.11 6.98 1.67
CA ASP A 100 -2.97 7.25 2.58
C ASP A 100 -2.69 6.06 3.50
N ASP A 101 -3.76 5.42 3.99
CA ASP A 101 -3.70 4.37 5.01
C ASP A 101 -4.56 3.16 4.64
N ILE A 102 -4.30 2.02 5.28
CA ILE A 102 -5.13 0.82 5.29
C ILE A 102 -5.57 0.51 6.70
N ALA A 103 -6.86 0.24 6.88
CA ALA A 103 -7.44 0.01 8.19
C ALA A 103 -7.00 -1.31 8.83
N LEU A 104 -6.92 -1.30 10.15
CA LEU A 104 -6.90 -2.50 11.00
C LEU A 104 -7.89 -3.55 10.50
N ALA A 105 -7.50 -4.82 10.57
CA ALA A 105 -8.30 -5.99 10.21
C ALA A 105 -8.69 -6.11 8.73
N CYS A 106 -8.26 -5.19 7.86
CA CYS A 106 -8.21 -5.47 6.42
C CYS A 106 -7.39 -6.74 6.18
N THR A 107 -7.78 -7.51 5.17
CA THR A 107 -7.18 -8.81 4.90
C THR A 107 -6.74 -8.91 3.45
N PHE A 108 -5.48 -9.30 3.23
CA PHE A 108 -4.99 -9.77 1.94
C PHE A 108 -5.13 -11.29 1.85
N GLU A 109 -5.80 -11.75 0.80
CA GLU A 109 -5.81 -13.16 0.38
C GLU A 109 -4.95 -13.29 -0.88
N LEU A 110 -3.78 -13.91 -0.73
CA LEU A 110 -2.81 -14.12 -1.79
C LEU A 110 -2.83 -15.60 -2.20
N SER A 111 -3.32 -15.87 -3.40
CA SER A 111 -3.26 -17.21 -4.00
C SER A 111 -2.07 -17.30 -4.94
N VAL A 112 -1.27 -18.36 -4.80
CA VAL A 112 0.00 -18.55 -5.52
C VAL A 112 0.05 -19.95 -6.12
N ASP A 113 0.28 -20.02 -7.42
CA ASP A 113 0.75 -21.19 -8.15
C ASP A 113 2.27 -21.07 -8.33
N SER A 114 3.01 -22.13 -8.01
CA SER A 114 4.48 -22.11 -8.02
C SER A 114 5.07 -23.44 -8.48
N THR A 115 6.33 -23.43 -8.86
CA THR A 115 7.06 -24.68 -9.14
C THR A 115 7.40 -25.48 -7.88
N GLY A 116 7.20 -24.91 -6.68
CA GLY A 116 7.53 -25.55 -5.40
C GLY A 116 6.41 -26.44 -4.87
N ASP A 117 5.18 -26.26 -5.36
CA ASP A 117 3.99 -26.98 -4.92
C ASP A 117 3.14 -27.40 -6.12
N ALA A 118 2.62 -28.62 -6.12
CA ALA A 118 1.78 -29.11 -7.22
C ALA A 118 0.38 -28.48 -7.27
N LYS A 119 -0.02 -27.77 -6.21
CA LYS A 119 -1.33 -27.13 -6.09
C LYS A 119 -1.16 -25.67 -5.72
N THR A 120 -2.03 -24.84 -6.25
CA THR A 120 -2.22 -23.47 -5.80
C THR A 120 -2.51 -23.42 -4.31
N ARG A 121 -1.82 -22.55 -3.58
CA ARG A 121 -2.03 -22.29 -2.15
C ARG A 121 -2.53 -20.86 -1.94
N THR A 122 -3.37 -20.66 -0.93
CA THR A 122 -3.86 -19.33 -0.55
C THR A 122 -3.38 -18.98 0.85
N TYR A 123 -2.76 -17.81 0.98
CA TYR A 123 -2.24 -17.26 2.22
C TYR A 123 -3.06 -16.05 2.63
N LYS A 124 -3.39 -15.96 3.92
CA LYS A 124 -4.18 -14.87 4.49
C LYS A 124 -3.28 -14.02 5.38
N PHE A 125 -3.27 -12.71 5.14
CA PHE A 125 -2.54 -11.73 5.93
C PHE A 125 -3.53 -10.70 6.47
N THR A 126 -3.57 -10.51 7.78
CA THR A 126 -4.43 -9.52 8.42
C THR A 126 -3.61 -8.32 8.84
N VAL A 127 -4.06 -7.13 8.49
CA VAL A 127 -3.45 -5.86 8.89
C VAL A 127 -3.59 -5.72 10.42
N PRO A 128 -2.49 -5.70 11.19
CA PRO A 128 -2.53 -5.79 12.65
C PRO A 128 -2.91 -4.48 13.34
N GLU A 129 -2.71 -3.35 12.66
CA GLU A 129 -3.08 -2.00 13.07
C GLU A 129 -3.19 -1.13 11.82
N THR A 130 -3.94 -0.02 11.90
CA THR A 130 -4.05 0.92 10.78
C THR A 130 -2.65 1.41 10.40
N HIS A 131 -2.31 1.34 9.12
CA HIS A 131 -0.94 1.56 8.66
C HIS A 131 -0.92 2.34 7.35
N SER A 132 0.10 3.17 7.15
CA SER A 132 0.28 3.90 5.89
C SER A 132 0.55 2.98 4.70
N VAL A 133 -0.06 3.29 3.57
CA VAL A 133 0.15 2.62 2.27
C VAL A 133 0.91 3.49 1.26
N THR A 134 1.51 4.59 1.74
CA THR A 134 2.41 5.46 0.96
C THR A 134 3.69 4.76 0.51
N ARG A 135 3.99 3.59 1.09
CA ARG A 135 5.07 2.68 0.69
C ARG A 135 4.51 1.30 0.38
N GLU A 136 5.34 0.47 -0.26
CA GLU A 136 5.00 -0.92 -0.53
C GLU A 136 4.63 -1.67 0.75
N ILE A 137 3.55 -2.44 0.68
CA ILE A 137 3.25 -3.51 1.64
C ILE A 137 3.97 -4.77 1.17
N ALA A 138 4.75 -5.40 2.05
CA ALA A 138 5.46 -6.63 1.75
C ALA A 138 4.71 -7.83 2.34
N LEU A 139 4.13 -8.67 1.46
CA LEU A 139 3.48 -9.92 1.84
C LEU A 139 4.45 -11.09 1.63
N GLY A 140 5.01 -11.64 2.70
CA GLY A 140 5.99 -12.71 2.68
C GLY A 140 5.37 -14.10 2.85
N VAL A 141 5.45 -14.94 1.82
CA VAL A 141 5.27 -16.39 1.95
C VAL A 141 6.59 -16.98 2.41
N THR A 142 6.67 -17.35 3.69
CA THR A 142 7.96 -17.49 4.41
C THR A 142 8.11 -18.82 5.12
N GLY A 143 9.35 -19.17 5.47
CA GLY A 143 9.66 -20.40 6.19
C GLY A 143 9.25 -21.65 5.41
N SER A 144 8.53 -22.57 6.06
CA SER A 144 8.06 -23.80 5.40
C SER A 144 6.98 -23.58 4.35
N ASP A 145 6.38 -22.38 4.27
CA ASP A 145 5.44 -22.05 3.20
C ASP A 145 6.15 -21.71 1.88
N TRP A 146 7.45 -21.40 1.93
CA TRP A 146 8.30 -21.28 0.75
C TRP A 146 9.67 -21.96 0.99
N PRO A 147 9.70 -23.30 1.02
CA PRO A 147 10.87 -24.05 1.49
C PRO A 147 12.05 -23.99 0.51
N TRP A 148 11.81 -23.68 -0.77
CA TRP A 148 12.83 -23.74 -1.81
C TRP A 148 13.12 -22.37 -2.43
N PRO A 149 14.30 -21.77 -2.18
CA PRO A 149 14.67 -20.46 -2.73
C PRO A 149 14.64 -20.36 -4.26
N LYS A 150 14.83 -21.49 -4.95
CA LYS A 150 14.82 -21.54 -6.43
C LYS A 150 13.44 -21.77 -7.02
N ALA A 151 12.43 -22.05 -6.19
CA ALA A 151 11.06 -22.14 -6.68
C ALA A 151 10.64 -20.81 -7.31
N ARG A 152 9.83 -20.88 -8.35
CA ARG A 152 9.34 -19.71 -9.10
C ARG A 152 7.84 -19.57 -8.92
N VAL A 153 7.37 -18.33 -8.91
CA VAL A 153 5.95 -18.01 -9.01
C VAL A 153 5.52 -18.18 -10.47
N ASN A 154 4.59 -19.09 -10.73
CA ASN A 154 4.02 -19.29 -12.06
C ASN A 154 2.89 -18.28 -12.29
N ALA A 155 1.94 -18.23 -11.36
CA ALA A 155 0.79 -17.34 -11.39
C ALA A 155 0.39 -16.95 -9.96
N TRP A 156 -0.26 -15.79 -9.82
CA TRP A 156 -0.78 -15.33 -8.54
C TRP A 156 -2.04 -14.49 -8.71
N LYS A 157 -2.87 -14.47 -7.66
CA LYS A 157 -4.00 -13.56 -7.49
C LYS A 157 -4.02 -13.01 -6.07
N LEU A 158 -4.19 -11.71 -5.96
CA LEU A 158 -4.29 -10.96 -4.71
C LEU A 158 -5.69 -10.36 -4.61
N VAL A 159 -6.36 -10.60 -3.49
CA VAL A 159 -7.65 -10.00 -3.14
C VAL A 159 -7.50 -9.28 -1.82
N LEU A 160 -7.84 -7.99 -1.78
CA LEU A 160 -7.96 -7.21 -0.56
C LEU A 160 -9.42 -7.18 -0.11
N LYS A 161 -9.65 -7.47 1.17
CA LYS A 161 -10.96 -7.42 1.81
C LYS A 161 -10.96 -6.43 2.98
N SER A 162 -12.08 -5.77 3.17
CA SER A 162 -12.35 -4.93 4.34
C SER A 162 -12.49 -5.78 5.61
N PRO A 163 -12.53 -5.16 6.81
CA PRO A 163 -12.76 -5.89 8.07
C PRO A 163 -14.08 -6.67 8.08
N SER A 164 -15.09 -6.20 7.34
CA SER A 164 -16.38 -6.89 7.16
C SER A 164 -16.34 -8.05 6.15
N GLY A 165 -15.24 -8.24 5.43
CA GLY A 165 -15.07 -9.26 4.40
C GLY A 165 -15.46 -8.83 2.98
N LYS A 166 -15.95 -7.59 2.78
CA LYS A 166 -16.22 -7.02 1.44
C LYS A 166 -14.92 -6.93 0.64
N VAL A 167 -14.92 -7.37 -0.62
CA VAL A 167 -13.79 -7.18 -1.54
C VAL A 167 -13.65 -5.69 -1.86
N LEU A 168 -12.46 -5.14 -1.63
CA LEU A 168 -12.12 -3.74 -1.87
C LEU A 168 -11.27 -3.57 -3.14
N ALA A 169 -10.36 -4.51 -3.39
CA ALA A 169 -9.50 -4.49 -4.57
C ALA A 169 -9.06 -5.91 -4.94
N GLN A 170 -8.68 -6.08 -6.20
CA GLN A 170 -8.03 -7.31 -6.66
C GLN A 170 -6.98 -6.99 -7.74
N LYS A 171 -5.94 -7.82 -7.81
CA LYS A 171 -4.95 -7.81 -8.88
C LYS A 171 -4.44 -9.23 -9.10
N GLN A 172 -4.00 -9.55 -10.30
CA GLN A 172 -3.47 -10.88 -10.62
C GLN A 172 -2.36 -10.81 -11.67
N SER A 173 -1.55 -11.86 -11.74
CA SER A 173 -0.63 -12.09 -12.86
C SER A 173 -1.41 -12.43 -14.12
N TRP A 174 -0.85 -12.10 -15.29
CA TRP A 174 -1.43 -12.46 -16.58
C TRP A 174 -1.77 -13.96 -16.72
N LEU A 175 -0.87 -14.86 -16.28
CA LEU A 175 -1.10 -16.31 -16.40
C LEU A 175 -2.28 -16.81 -15.55
N TRP A 176 -2.64 -16.08 -14.49
CA TRP A 176 -3.79 -16.43 -13.65
C TRP A 176 -5.11 -16.33 -14.41
N GLU A 177 -5.26 -15.31 -15.26
CA GLU A 177 -6.47 -15.11 -16.07
C GLU A 177 -6.67 -16.31 -17.01
N TYR A 178 -5.60 -16.76 -17.64
CA TYR A 178 -5.64 -17.89 -18.58
C TYR A 178 -5.98 -19.24 -17.91
N SER A 179 -5.55 -19.43 -16.66
CA SER A 179 -5.86 -20.65 -15.91
C SER A 179 -7.35 -20.78 -15.52
N GLY A 180 -8.09 -19.67 -15.49
CA GLY A 180 -9.54 -19.65 -15.25
C GLY A 180 -10.37 -20.04 -16.47
N ASP A 181 -9.90 -19.67 -17.67
CA ASP A 181 -10.61 -19.90 -18.94
C ASP A 181 -10.49 -21.34 -19.45
N ALA A 182 -9.43 -22.06 -19.07
CA ALA A 182 -9.22 -23.46 -19.46
C ALA A 182 -10.31 -24.41 -18.90
N ASN A 183 -11.07 -23.98 -17.88
CA ASN A 183 -12.21 -24.73 -17.34
C ASN A 183 -13.57 -24.30 -17.91
N SER A 184 -13.58 -23.36 -18.88
CA SER A 184 -14.78 -22.87 -19.58
C SER A 184 -14.93 -23.43 -21.00
N GLY A 185 -14.04 -24.36 -21.41
CA GLY A 185 -14.11 -25.11 -22.66
C GLY A 185 -15.26 -26.11 -22.70
N GLY A 186 -16.50 -25.62 -22.64
CA GLY A 186 -17.68 -26.36 -23.04
C GLY A 186 -17.55 -26.77 -24.51
N LYS A 187 -17.71 -28.07 -24.75
CA LYS A 187 -17.86 -28.71 -26.06
C LYS A 187 -18.61 -27.81 -27.05
N LYS A 188 -18.03 -27.63 -28.24
CA LYS A 188 -18.80 -27.53 -29.48
C LYS A 188 -18.60 -28.81 -30.26
#